data_AF-A0A6A5UHZ8-F1
#
_entry.id   AF-A0A6A5UHZ8-F1
#
_cell.length_a   1.000
_cell.length_b   1.000
_cell.length_c   1.000
_cell.angle_alpha   90.00
_cell.angle_beta   90.00
_cell.angle_gamma   90.00
#
_symmetry.space_group_name_H-M   'P 1'
#
loop_
_entity.id
_entity.type
_entity.pdbx_description
1 polymer ?
#
loop_
_entity_poly.entity_id
_entity_poly.type
_entity_poly.pdbx_seq_one_letter_code
_entity_poly.pdbx_strand_id
1 'polypeptide(L)'
;MWKAQVPSGDPVAAEVLMARANNANVTVKLKPNIVFIFTDDQDYHANSLDSMKALQEELVEQGTLFTNHYATVTVCCRVRLHILNSIGQQSLTSTNRGGYGKFAAAKEDDDYLPHWLNKAGYRTEYVGKLLNGNNMVNYNPAPKGWGHIDCLLDPYTNVHNSVVMSENGARPKWYRGYQQTDVVRIKACISPTLCSGLKLKCDLHQSLARLETLVKEDDPFFLMIAPTAPHVENIVDPPTPPARYFGSFPNMTTPRTPNWNPKDDYQKSKPSWVGKLPLMNQTGRGNTEIQAAPEGDAGQPGLFSGNDYKTMRVVSKKSSWMYSRWCTHDTELYNTTEDPYELTNLANSTDPAIKRVMMRMNALLLVGKSCTQDTCCKPWSVLQSPNASSDKPVETLDDSLDPKYDEYYASFPQVNIKECLTLLETSNERPYYPPDAEKGFG
;
A
#
# COMPACT_ATOMS: atom_id res chain seq x y z
N MET A 1 -21.05 5.22 7.76
CA MET A 1 -21.73 6.04 6.73
C MET A 1 -21.08 7.42 6.73
N TRP A 2 -20.21 7.71 5.74
CA TRP A 2 -19.45 8.96 5.69
C TRP A 2 -20.37 10.14 5.35
N LYS A 3 -20.55 11.07 6.29
CA LYS A 3 -21.02 12.43 6.03
C LYS A 3 -19.85 13.37 6.24
N ALA A 4 -19.35 13.97 5.16
CA ALA A 4 -18.39 15.05 5.24
C ALA A 4 -19.10 16.30 5.80
N GLN A 5 -18.55 16.88 6.86
CA GLN A 5 -18.95 18.22 7.33
C GLN A 5 -18.26 19.27 6.47
N VAL A 6 -19.07 20.11 5.82
CA VAL A 6 -18.64 21.27 5.03
C VAL A 6 -18.67 22.50 5.95
N PRO A 7 -17.67 23.40 5.95
CA PRO A 7 -17.72 24.64 6.73
C PRO A 7 -18.87 25.54 6.27
N SER A 8 -19.58 26.11 7.24
CA SER A 8 -20.76 26.97 7.04
C SER A 8 -20.39 28.32 6.40
N GLY A 9 -20.84 28.53 5.17
CA GLY A 9 -20.78 29.80 4.44
C GLY A 9 -21.49 29.70 3.10
N ASP A 10 -22.80 29.96 3.12
CA ASP A 10 -23.80 30.03 2.04
C ASP A 10 -23.99 28.84 1.06
N PRO A 11 -25.25 28.49 0.74
CA PRO A 11 -25.61 27.20 0.16
C PRO A 11 -25.51 27.22 -1.37
N VAL A 12 -24.31 27.00 -1.91
CA VAL A 12 -24.19 26.52 -3.29
C VAL A 12 -23.98 25.01 -3.23
N ALA A 13 -25.10 24.29 -3.35
CA ALA A 13 -25.13 22.85 -3.48
C ALA A 13 -24.13 22.43 -4.58
N ALA A 14 -23.21 21.53 -4.24
CA ALA A 14 -22.36 20.84 -5.20
C ALA A 14 -23.25 19.93 -6.06
N GLU A 15 -23.86 20.50 -7.09
CA GLU A 15 -24.29 19.76 -8.27
C GLU A 15 -23.03 19.15 -8.90
N VAL A 16 -22.91 17.84 -8.76
CA VAL A 16 -22.17 17.01 -9.72
C VAL A 16 -22.65 17.44 -11.11
N LEU A 17 -21.73 17.94 -11.93
CA LEU A 17 -21.94 18.34 -13.32
C LEU A 17 -22.43 17.14 -14.15
N MET A 18 -23.73 16.87 -14.06
CA MET A 18 -24.50 16.16 -15.08
C MET A 18 -24.90 17.21 -16.10
N ALA A 19 -24.35 17.11 -17.31
CA ALA A 19 -24.77 17.93 -18.44
C ALA A 19 -26.29 17.83 -18.61
N ARG A 20 -26.99 18.98 -18.51
CA ARG A 20 -28.44 19.07 -18.76
C ARG A 20 -28.71 18.86 -20.25
N ALA A 21 -29.23 17.69 -20.61
CA ALA A 21 -30.08 17.51 -21.79
C ALA A 21 -31.51 17.21 -21.32
N ASN A 22 -32.47 17.96 -21.84
CA ASN A 22 -33.87 17.96 -21.42
C ASN A 22 -34.58 16.63 -21.65
N ASN A 23 -35.45 16.28 -20.69
CA ASN A 23 -36.63 15.41 -20.77
C ASN A 23 -36.45 13.99 -21.36
N ALA A 24 -36.09 13.05 -20.47
CA ALA A 24 -36.69 11.72 -20.42
C ALA A 24 -36.61 11.19 -18.98
N ASN A 25 -37.66 10.50 -18.51
CA ASN A 25 -37.60 9.69 -17.29
C ASN A 25 -36.46 8.67 -17.43
N VAL A 26 -35.33 8.92 -16.78
CA VAL A 26 -34.21 7.98 -16.71
C VAL A 26 -33.96 7.67 -15.24
N THR A 27 -34.62 6.64 -14.73
CA THR A 27 -34.16 5.92 -13.53
C THR A 27 -32.84 5.24 -13.89
N VAL A 28 -31.72 5.89 -13.60
CA VAL A 28 -30.41 5.23 -13.72
C VAL A 28 -29.56 5.63 -12.52
N LYS A 29 -29.51 4.73 -11.55
CA LYS A 29 -28.32 4.57 -10.72
C LYS A 29 -27.64 3.28 -11.16
N LEU A 30 -27.12 3.28 -12.40
CA LEU A 30 -26.17 2.25 -12.85
C LEU A 30 -24.95 2.38 -11.93
N LYS A 31 -24.64 1.33 -11.18
CA LYS A 31 -23.42 1.26 -10.38
C LYS A 31 -22.24 1.44 -11.34
N PRO A 32 -21.21 2.24 -10.99
CA PRO A 32 -20.08 2.46 -11.89
C PRO A 32 -19.25 1.18 -12.02
N ASN A 33 -18.66 0.97 -13.19
CA ASN A 33 -17.61 -0.02 -13.38
C ASN A 33 -16.32 0.47 -12.70
N ILE A 34 -15.55 -0.46 -12.15
CA ILE A 34 -14.33 -0.17 -11.40
C ILE A 34 -13.18 -0.96 -12.04
N VAL A 35 -12.13 -0.25 -12.47
CA VAL A 35 -10.86 -0.85 -12.91
C VAL A 35 -9.79 -0.40 -11.93
N PHE A 36 -9.11 -1.35 -11.29
CA PHE A 36 -8.07 -1.10 -10.31
C PHE A 36 -6.73 -1.64 -10.81
N ILE A 37 -5.78 -0.74 -11.11
CA ILE A 37 -4.44 -1.11 -11.59
C ILE A 37 -3.46 -1.03 -10.41
N PHE A 38 -2.77 -2.13 -10.14
CA PHE A 38 -1.89 -2.28 -8.98
C PHE A 38 -0.52 -2.84 -9.39
N THR A 39 0.46 -1.96 -9.56
CA THR A 39 1.85 -2.32 -9.88
C THR A 39 2.61 -2.77 -8.63
N ASP A 40 3.80 -3.35 -8.82
CA ASP A 40 4.60 -3.94 -7.73
C ASP A 40 6.00 -3.32 -7.74
N ASP A 41 6.43 -2.77 -6.61
CA ASP A 41 7.65 -1.95 -6.43
C ASP A 41 7.73 -0.68 -7.30
N GLN A 42 6.60 -0.12 -7.73
CA GLN A 42 6.63 1.15 -8.44
C GLN A 42 6.68 2.35 -7.49
N ASP A 43 7.76 3.12 -7.58
CA ASP A 43 7.97 4.30 -6.74
C ASP A 43 7.63 5.63 -7.44
N TYR A 44 7.13 6.60 -6.67
CA TYR A 44 6.83 7.96 -7.11
C TYR A 44 8.05 8.88 -7.07
N HIS A 45 8.93 8.73 -6.07
CA HIS A 45 10.03 9.66 -5.80
C HIS A 45 11.24 9.52 -6.74
N ALA A 46 11.36 8.38 -7.42
CA ALA A 46 12.34 8.09 -8.44
C ALA A 46 11.94 8.65 -9.83
N ASN A 47 10.85 9.42 -9.90
CA ASN A 47 10.27 9.95 -11.15
C ASN A 47 9.92 8.85 -12.16
N SER A 48 9.55 7.65 -11.68
CA SER A 48 9.27 6.51 -12.57
C SER A 48 8.04 6.73 -13.47
N LEU A 49 7.12 7.60 -13.04
CA LEU A 49 5.86 7.87 -13.73
C LEU A 49 6.01 8.89 -14.88
N ASP A 50 7.07 9.69 -14.89
CA ASP A 50 7.28 10.77 -15.88
C ASP A 50 7.35 10.22 -17.31
N SER A 51 7.87 9.00 -17.45
CA SER A 51 7.98 8.30 -18.73
C SER A 51 6.71 7.57 -19.17
N MET A 52 5.65 7.57 -18.35
CA MET A 52 4.40 6.86 -18.62
C MET A 52 3.34 7.80 -19.22
N LYS A 53 3.53 8.18 -20.50
CA LYS A 53 2.67 9.16 -21.19
C LYS A 53 1.16 8.91 -21.04
N ALA A 54 0.70 7.68 -21.25
CA ALA A 54 -0.74 7.35 -21.13
C ALA A 54 -1.26 7.49 -19.69
N LEU A 55 -0.43 7.21 -18.67
CA LEU A 55 -0.80 7.44 -17.27
C LEU A 55 -0.98 8.94 -17.01
N GLN A 56 -0.05 9.76 -17.52
CA GLN A 56 -0.11 11.21 -17.37
C GLN A 56 -1.37 11.79 -18.04
N GLU A 57 -1.55 11.52 -19.33
CA GLU A 57 -2.64 12.10 -20.13
C GLU A 57 -4.04 11.60 -19.72
N GLU A 58 -4.19 10.31 -19.37
CA GLU A 58 -5.52 9.72 -19.16
C GLU A 58 -5.95 9.66 -17.69
N LEU A 59 -5.00 9.58 -16.74
CA LEU A 59 -5.33 9.41 -15.32
C LEU A 59 -4.88 10.58 -14.45
N VAL A 60 -3.70 11.16 -14.69
CA VAL A 60 -3.21 12.28 -13.87
C VAL A 60 -3.88 13.58 -14.30
N GLU A 61 -3.85 13.93 -15.59
CA GLU A 61 -4.39 15.19 -16.12
C GLU A 61 -5.92 15.26 -16.06
N GLN A 62 -6.59 14.12 -16.26
CA GLN A 62 -8.06 14.04 -16.26
C GLN A 62 -8.65 13.60 -14.91
N GLY A 63 -7.81 13.20 -13.96
CA GLY A 63 -8.23 12.58 -12.71
C GLY A 63 -7.80 13.34 -11.46
N THR A 64 -7.40 12.58 -10.44
CA THR A 64 -6.99 13.14 -9.15
C THR A 64 -5.73 12.42 -8.68
N LEU A 65 -4.67 13.19 -8.46
CA LEU A 65 -3.43 12.71 -7.85
C LEU A 65 -3.50 12.86 -6.33
N PHE A 66 -3.41 11.74 -5.62
CA PHE A 66 -3.27 11.74 -4.16
C PHE A 66 -1.79 11.84 -3.78
N THR A 67 -1.35 13.04 -3.40
CA THR A 67 0.05 13.31 -3.02
C THR A 67 0.42 12.87 -1.61
N ASN A 68 -0.57 12.43 -0.82
CA ASN A 68 -0.42 11.94 0.55
C ASN A 68 -1.14 10.58 0.71
N HIS A 69 -0.79 9.62 -0.15
CA HIS A 69 -1.28 8.25 -0.10
C HIS A 69 -0.16 7.32 0.34
N TYR A 70 -0.41 6.50 1.36
CA TYR A 70 0.62 5.67 2.00
C TYR A 70 0.17 4.22 2.07
N ALA A 71 1.10 3.31 1.80
CA ALA A 71 0.94 1.92 2.18
C ALA A 71 1.13 1.79 3.71
N THR A 72 0.28 1.01 4.37
CA THR A 72 0.36 0.80 5.83
C THR A 72 1.61 0.01 6.26
N VAL A 73 2.24 -0.68 5.30
CA VAL A 73 3.50 -1.42 5.40
C VAL A 73 4.13 -1.47 4.00
N THR A 74 5.44 -1.61 3.90
CA THR A 74 6.17 -1.63 2.60
C THR A 74 6.58 -3.05 2.21
N VAL A 75 5.62 -3.98 2.17
CA VAL A 75 5.84 -5.41 1.83
C VAL A 75 4.67 -5.91 0.97
N CYS A 76 4.96 -6.53 -0.17
CA CYS A 76 4.01 -6.82 -1.25
C CYS A 76 2.75 -7.57 -0.75
N CYS A 77 2.93 -8.75 -0.16
CA CYS A 77 1.81 -9.57 0.31
C CYS A 77 0.95 -8.87 1.37
N ARG A 78 1.55 -8.02 2.23
CA ARG A 78 0.81 -7.36 3.30
C ARG A 78 -0.03 -6.20 2.78
N VAL A 79 0.50 -5.42 1.83
CA VAL A 79 -0.27 -4.35 1.16
C VAL A 79 -1.43 -4.95 0.38
N ARG A 80 -1.20 -6.04 -0.35
CA ARG A 80 -2.25 -6.74 -1.11
C ARG A 80 -3.35 -7.25 -0.20
N LEU A 81 -3.01 -7.84 0.95
CA LEU A 81 -4.01 -8.24 1.94
C LEU A 81 -4.78 -7.03 2.47
N HIS A 82 -4.10 -5.92 2.79
CA HIS A 82 -4.79 -4.72 3.26
C HIS A 82 -5.84 -4.21 2.25
N ILE A 83 -5.52 -4.23 0.96
CA ILE A 83 -6.47 -3.91 -0.13
C ILE A 83 -7.61 -4.93 -0.18
N LEU A 84 -7.29 -6.22 -0.03
CA LEU A 84 -8.22 -7.32 -0.25
C LEU A 84 -9.13 -7.62 0.95
N ASN A 85 -8.70 -7.45 2.19
CA ASN A 85 -9.48 -7.83 3.37
C ASN A 85 -9.69 -6.68 4.37
N SER A 86 -9.20 -5.46 4.09
CA SER A 86 -9.38 -4.25 4.91
C SER A 86 -9.02 -4.38 6.40
N ILE A 87 -8.44 -5.50 6.85
CA ILE A 87 -7.98 -5.70 8.22
C ILE A 87 -6.53 -5.25 8.29
N GLY A 88 -6.30 -4.19 9.07
CA GLY A 88 -4.96 -3.77 9.45
C GLY A 88 -4.26 -4.92 10.18
N GLN A 89 -3.23 -5.49 9.57
CA GLN A 89 -2.14 -6.28 10.17
C GLN A 89 -2.47 -7.55 10.99
N GLN A 90 -3.71 -7.92 11.28
CA GLN A 90 -3.94 -8.97 12.27
C GLN A 90 -3.90 -10.37 11.68
N SER A 91 -2.89 -11.12 12.14
CA SER A 91 -2.71 -12.56 12.03
C SER A 91 -2.21 -13.06 10.65
N LEU A 92 -1.03 -13.71 10.67
CA LEU A 92 -0.54 -14.71 9.70
C LEU A 92 0.54 -14.35 8.68
N THR A 93 0.84 -13.10 8.34
CA THR A 93 1.99 -12.81 7.44
C THR A 93 3.31 -12.67 8.22
N SER A 94 3.78 -13.76 8.80
CA SER A 94 5.17 -13.88 9.26
C SER A 94 6.10 -13.86 8.06
N THR A 95 7.18 -13.08 8.12
CA THR A 95 8.19 -12.95 7.06
C THR A 95 8.91 -14.25 6.70
N ASN A 96 8.73 -15.30 7.52
CA ASN A 96 9.41 -16.59 7.33
C ASN A 96 8.49 -17.75 6.90
N ARG A 97 7.15 -17.56 6.77
CA ARG A 97 6.14 -18.59 6.36
C ARG A 97 4.79 -17.99 5.88
N GLY A 98 4.80 -16.80 5.28
CA GLY A 98 3.59 -16.09 4.80
C GLY A 98 3.18 -16.50 3.38
N GLY A 99 2.15 -15.85 2.82
CA GLY A 99 1.74 -16.03 1.42
C GLY A 99 0.42 -16.76 1.22
N TYR A 100 0.08 -17.06 -0.04
CA TYR A 100 -1.23 -17.57 -0.45
C TYR A 100 -1.64 -18.85 0.30
N GLY A 101 -0.71 -19.80 0.47
CA GLY A 101 -1.03 -21.07 1.15
C GLY A 101 -1.51 -20.87 2.58
N LYS A 102 -0.93 -19.92 3.33
CA LYS A 102 -1.34 -19.62 4.71
C LYS A 102 -2.62 -18.79 4.76
N PHE A 103 -2.76 -17.83 3.85
CA PHE A 103 -3.99 -17.05 3.64
C PHE A 103 -5.19 -17.98 3.41
N ALA A 104 -5.07 -18.93 2.47
CA ALA A 104 -6.10 -19.92 2.20
C ALA A 104 -6.32 -20.90 3.37
N ALA A 105 -5.25 -21.40 4.01
CA ALA A 105 -5.37 -22.33 5.13
C ALA A 105 -6.08 -21.71 6.34
N ALA A 106 -5.90 -20.40 6.55
CA ALA A 106 -6.58 -19.66 7.60
C ALA A 106 -7.99 -19.18 7.24
N LYS A 107 -8.44 -19.45 6.00
CA LYS A 107 -9.75 -19.05 5.50
C LYS A 107 -9.97 -17.54 5.45
N GLU A 108 -8.89 -16.79 5.30
CA GLU A 108 -8.93 -15.34 5.08
C GLU A 108 -9.54 -15.01 3.69
N ASP A 109 -9.68 -16.02 2.82
CA ASP A 109 -10.37 -15.95 1.53
C ASP A 109 -11.88 -16.25 1.61
N ASP A 110 -12.45 -16.43 2.82
CA ASP A 110 -13.89 -16.58 3.03
C ASP A 110 -14.62 -15.24 3.22
N ASP A 111 -13.92 -14.18 3.68
CA ASP A 111 -14.50 -12.86 3.93
C ASP A 111 -13.55 -11.74 3.46
N TYR A 112 -13.60 -11.43 2.17
CA TYR A 112 -12.70 -10.47 1.55
C TYR A 112 -13.34 -9.81 0.30
N LEU A 113 -12.66 -8.80 -0.25
CA LEU A 113 -13.13 -7.85 -1.27
C LEU A 113 -14.00 -8.43 -2.39
N PRO A 114 -13.63 -9.52 -3.11
CA PRO A 114 -14.46 -10.02 -4.19
C PRO A 114 -15.82 -10.54 -3.70
N HIS A 115 -15.90 -11.15 -2.51
CA HIS A 115 -17.19 -11.55 -1.94
C HIS A 115 -18.07 -10.35 -1.59
N TRP A 116 -17.46 -9.28 -1.06
CA TRP A 116 -18.18 -8.05 -0.72
C TRP A 116 -18.73 -7.36 -1.97
N LEU A 117 -17.93 -7.29 -3.03
CA LEU A 117 -18.33 -6.72 -4.32
C LEU A 117 -19.39 -7.58 -5.01
N ASN A 118 -19.26 -8.91 -5.00
CA ASN A 118 -20.29 -9.81 -5.51
C ASN A 118 -21.62 -9.62 -4.77
N LYS A 119 -21.60 -9.52 -3.44
CA LYS A 119 -22.79 -9.23 -2.62
C LYS A 119 -23.37 -7.85 -2.94
N ALA A 120 -22.52 -6.89 -3.29
CA ALA A 120 -22.93 -5.58 -3.79
C ALA A 120 -23.39 -5.62 -5.26
N GLY A 121 -23.47 -6.78 -5.91
CA GLY A 121 -23.98 -6.97 -7.27
C GLY A 121 -22.98 -6.61 -8.37
N TYR A 122 -21.68 -6.66 -8.07
CA TYR A 122 -20.63 -6.52 -9.07
C TYR A 122 -20.17 -7.89 -9.58
N ARG A 123 -19.83 -7.96 -10.86
CA ARG A 123 -19.00 -9.04 -11.39
C ARG A 123 -17.54 -8.76 -11.05
N THR A 124 -16.88 -9.66 -10.34
CA THR A 124 -15.50 -9.45 -9.87
C THR A 124 -14.49 -10.26 -10.68
N GLU A 125 -13.45 -9.60 -11.16
CA GLU A 125 -12.42 -10.21 -12.00
C GLU A 125 -11.01 -9.77 -11.60
N TYR A 126 -10.03 -10.67 -11.80
CA TYR A 126 -8.63 -10.46 -11.42
C TYR A 126 -7.68 -10.98 -12.49
N VAL A 127 -6.66 -10.20 -12.84
CA VAL A 127 -5.59 -10.62 -13.78
C VAL A 127 -4.23 -10.17 -13.24
N GLY A 128 -3.33 -11.12 -12.96
CA GLY A 128 -1.94 -10.84 -12.58
C GLY A 128 -1.47 -11.52 -11.29
N LYS A 129 -0.54 -10.90 -10.56
CA LYS A 129 0.04 -11.43 -9.32
C LYS A 129 -0.95 -11.28 -8.18
N LEU A 130 -1.32 -12.37 -7.49
CA LEU A 130 -2.25 -12.33 -6.35
C LEU A 130 -1.53 -12.18 -5.01
N LEU A 131 -0.78 -13.20 -4.61
CA LEU A 131 0.04 -13.25 -3.40
C LEU A 131 1.21 -14.19 -3.69
N ASN A 132 2.37 -13.95 -3.08
CA ASN A 132 3.49 -14.89 -3.16
C ASN A 132 3.06 -16.24 -2.58
N GLY A 133 3.62 -17.32 -3.12
CA GLY A 133 3.26 -18.68 -2.77
C GLY A 133 1.99 -19.19 -3.48
N ASN A 134 1.33 -18.39 -4.33
CA ASN A 134 0.38 -18.93 -5.30
C ASN A 134 1.17 -19.49 -6.50
N ASN A 135 1.11 -20.80 -6.72
CA ASN A 135 2.17 -21.50 -7.43
C ASN A 135 1.67 -22.72 -8.22
N MET A 136 2.60 -23.37 -8.92
CA MET A 136 2.35 -24.55 -9.75
C MET A 136 1.77 -25.78 -9.02
N VAL A 137 1.77 -25.81 -7.69
CA VAL A 137 1.23 -26.93 -6.89
C VAL A 137 -0.09 -26.61 -6.20
N ASN A 138 -0.43 -25.33 -5.99
CA ASN A 138 -1.64 -24.91 -5.27
C ASN A 138 -2.54 -23.94 -6.04
N TYR A 139 -2.35 -23.80 -7.36
CA TYR A 139 -3.21 -23.01 -8.25
C TYR A 139 -4.67 -23.51 -8.34
N ASN A 140 -4.94 -24.75 -7.91
CA ASN A 140 -6.25 -25.40 -7.94
C ASN A 140 -6.60 -25.94 -6.53
N PRO A 141 -7.78 -25.60 -5.97
CA PRO A 141 -8.83 -24.73 -6.52
C PRO A 141 -8.36 -23.28 -6.69
N ALA A 142 -9.01 -22.59 -7.63
CA ALA A 142 -8.80 -21.17 -7.85
C ALA A 142 -9.13 -20.37 -6.57
N PRO A 143 -8.54 -19.18 -6.37
CA PRO A 143 -8.91 -18.29 -5.28
C PRO A 143 -10.42 -17.97 -5.29
N LYS A 144 -11.06 -18.09 -4.13
CA LYS A 144 -12.52 -18.03 -4.00
C LYS A 144 -13.09 -16.65 -4.33
N GLY A 145 -14.36 -16.57 -4.70
CA GLY A 145 -15.08 -15.29 -4.79
C GLY A 145 -14.87 -14.51 -6.09
N TRP A 146 -13.89 -14.84 -6.92
CA TRP A 146 -13.74 -14.20 -8.23
C TRP A 146 -14.65 -14.86 -9.26
N GLY A 147 -15.41 -14.07 -10.03
CA GLY A 147 -16.13 -14.55 -11.20
C GLY A 147 -15.20 -14.97 -12.34
N HIS A 148 -14.03 -14.32 -12.44
CA HIS A 148 -12.92 -14.73 -13.28
C HIS A 148 -11.59 -14.36 -12.62
N ILE A 149 -10.64 -15.27 -12.60
CA ILE A 149 -9.29 -15.01 -12.08
C ILE A 149 -8.23 -15.66 -12.97
N ASP A 150 -7.22 -14.88 -13.38
CA ASP A 150 -6.07 -15.36 -14.12
C ASP A 150 -4.79 -14.95 -13.39
N CYS A 151 -4.23 -15.89 -12.63
CA CYS A 151 -3.13 -15.62 -11.71
C CYS A 151 -1.77 -15.93 -12.34
N LEU A 152 -0.80 -15.03 -12.17
CA LEU A 152 0.63 -15.36 -12.27
C LEU A 152 1.00 -16.38 -11.17
N LEU A 153 1.85 -17.34 -11.52
CA LEU A 153 2.23 -18.44 -10.63
C LEU A 153 3.73 -18.51 -10.35
N ASP A 154 4.08 -18.74 -9.08
CA ASP A 154 5.45 -19.04 -8.68
C ASP A 154 5.91 -20.40 -9.21
N PRO A 155 7.20 -20.54 -9.56
CA PRO A 155 8.31 -19.58 -9.35
C PRO A 155 8.45 -18.52 -10.46
N TYR A 156 7.47 -18.39 -11.35
CA TYR A 156 7.57 -17.55 -12.55
C TYR A 156 7.00 -16.14 -12.38
N THR A 157 6.32 -15.85 -11.27
CA THR A 157 5.63 -14.58 -11.01
C THR A 157 6.53 -13.35 -11.19
N ASN A 158 7.79 -13.43 -10.77
CA ASN A 158 8.76 -12.32 -10.87
C ASN A 158 9.68 -12.42 -12.11
N VAL A 159 9.53 -13.46 -12.94
CA VAL A 159 10.35 -13.65 -14.14
C VAL A 159 9.66 -13.01 -15.35
N HIS A 160 10.09 -11.81 -15.75
CA HIS A 160 9.33 -10.98 -16.71
C HIS A 160 9.17 -11.62 -18.10
N ASN A 161 10.12 -12.47 -18.51
CA ASN A 161 10.13 -13.11 -19.84
C ASN A 161 9.71 -14.60 -19.82
N SER A 162 9.31 -15.12 -18.66
CA SER A 162 8.77 -16.49 -18.52
C SER A 162 7.43 -16.42 -17.83
N VAL A 163 6.37 -16.19 -18.59
CA VAL A 163 5.04 -15.93 -18.02
C VAL A 163 4.25 -17.22 -17.90
N VAL A 164 3.93 -17.63 -16.67
CA VAL A 164 3.08 -18.79 -16.40
C VAL A 164 1.87 -18.34 -15.61
N MET A 165 0.68 -18.65 -16.12
CA MET A 165 -0.58 -18.25 -15.49
C MET A 165 -1.60 -19.39 -15.43
N SER A 166 -2.50 -19.34 -14.45
CA SER A 166 -3.66 -20.23 -14.35
C SER A 166 -4.96 -19.43 -14.32
N GLU A 167 -5.83 -19.76 -15.27
CA GLU A 167 -7.16 -19.19 -15.43
C GLU A 167 -8.18 -20.07 -14.70
N ASN A 168 -8.87 -19.52 -13.69
CA ASN A 168 -9.90 -20.19 -12.89
C ASN A 168 -9.48 -21.58 -12.36
N GLY A 169 -8.20 -21.72 -11.97
CA GLY A 169 -7.65 -22.97 -11.45
C GLY A 169 -7.45 -24.05 -12.52
N ALA A 170 -7.57 -23.71 -13.80
CA ALA A 170 -7.23 -24.60 -14.90
C ALA A 170 -5.72 -24.85 -14.96
N ARG A 171 -5.33 -25.92 -15.68
CA ARG A 171 -3.93 -26.28 -15.87
C ARG A 171 -3.11 -25.05 -16.34
N PRO A 172 -1.97 -24.74 -15.69
CA PRO A 172 -1.19 -23.56 -16.01
C PRO A 172 -0.74 -23.53 -17.48
N LYS A 173 -0.82 -22.35 -18.09
CA LYS A 173 -0.35 -22.08 -19.44
C LYS A 173 0.96 -21.29 -19.37
N TRP A 174 1.93 -21.71 -20.16
CA TRP A 174 3.22 -21.01 -20.31
C TRP A 174 3.25 -20.22 -21.62
N TYR A 175 3.32 -18.89 -21.51
CA TYR A 175 3.36 -17.97 -22.64
C TYR A 175 4.81 -17.71 -23.06
N ARG A 176 5.37 -18.64 -23.86
CA ARG A 176 6.78 -18.57 -24.31
C ARG A 176 7.04 -17.38 -25.22
N GLY A 177 8.12 -16.65 -24.94
CA GLY A 177 8.58 -15.52 -25.76
C GLY A 177 7.76 -14.25 -25.60
N TYR A 178 6.89 -14.19 -24.58
CA TYR A 178 6.13 -13.01 -24.23
C TYR A 178 6.65 -12.38 -22.96
N GLN A 179 6.50 -11.05 -22.89
CA GLN A 179 6.79 -10.30 -21.67
C GLN A 179 5.52 -10.20 -20.81
N GLN A 180 5.69 -10.25 -19.49
CA GLN A 180 4.60 -10.33 -18.52
C GLN A 180 3.56 -9.20 -18.60
N THR A 181 3.99 -7.94 -18.69
CA THR A 181 3.08 -6.80 -18.85
C THR A 181 2.29 -6.88 -20.15
N ASP A 182 2.85 -7.46 -21.22
CA ASP A 182 2.11 -7.67 -22.46
C ASP A 182 1.04 -8.75 -22.29
N VAL A 183 1.35 -9.87 -21.63
CA VAL A 183 0.38 -10.94 -21.36
C VAL A 183 -0.75 -10.44 -20.46
N VAL A 184 -0.41 -9.76 -19.35
CA VAL A 184 -1.40 -9.17 -18.42
C VAL A 184 -2.27 -8.15 -19.13
N ARG A 185 -1.68 -7.23 -19.92
CA ARG A 185 -2.43 -6.23 -20.71
C ARG A 185 -3.37 -6.89 -21.71
N ILE A 186 -2.92 -7.91 -22.43
CA ILE A 186 -3.74 -8.57 -23.46
C ILE A 186 -4.91 -9.31 -22.81
N LYS A 187 -4.66 -10.06 -21.73
CA LYS A 187 -5.71 -10.73 -20.97
C LYS A 187 -6.73 -9.76 -20.36
N ALA A 188 -6.27 -8.65 -19.81
CA ALA A 188 -7.15 -7.67 -19.21
C ALA A 188 -7.93 -6.85 -20.25
N CYS A 189 -7.28 -6.36 -21.31
CA CYS A 189 -7.79 -5.24 -22.11
C CYS A 189 -7.98 -5.50 -23.61
N ILE A 190 -7.19 -6.37 -24.27
CA ILE A 190 -7.11 -6.38 -25.75
C ILE A 190 -7.52 -7.72 -26.32
N SER A 191 -8.56 -7.74 -27.16
CA SER A 191 -9.02 -8.97 -27.82
C SER A 191 -7.99 -9.52 -28.83
N PRO A 192 -7.95 -10.86 -29.01
CA PRO A 192 -7.36 -11.54 -30.16
C PRO A 192 -7.63 -10.87 -31.52
N THR A 193 -8.78 -10.22 -31.70
CA THR A 193 -9.14 -9.55 -32.97
C THR A 193 -8.31 -8.29 -33.25
N LEU A 194 -7.91 -7.52 -32.23
CA LEU A 194 -6.95 -6.41 -32.40
C LEU A 194 -5.52 -6.94 -32.61
N CYS A 195 -5.22 -8.15 -32.15
CA CYS A 195 -3.94 -8.81 -32.37
C CYS A 195 -3.76 -9.27 -33.82
N SER A 196 -4.77 -9.25 -34.69
CA SER A 196 -4.65 -9.70 -36.09
C SER A 196 -3.63 -8.91 -36.93
N GLY A 197 -3.28 -7.68 -36.55
CA GLY A 197 -2.22 -6.86 -37.19
C GLY A 197 -0.82 -7.02 -36.59
N LEU A 198 -0.71 -7.65 -35.43
CA LEU A 198 0.55 -8.00 -34.77
C LEU A 198 0.75 -9.51 -35.00
N LYS A 199 1.91 -9.98 -35.46
CA LYS A 199 2.17 -11.44 -35.60
C LYS A 199 2.28 -12.14 -34.24
N LEU A 200 1.23 -12.09 -33.43
CA LEU A 200 1.08 -12.80 -32.17
C LEU A 200 0.72 -14.25 -32.49
N LYS A 201 1.54 -15.20 -32.02
CA LYS A 201 1.33 -16.64 -32.22
C LYS A 201 0.01 -17.07 -31.58
N CYS A 202 -0.59 -18.12 -32.15
CA CYS A 202 -1.93 -18.61 -31.89
C CYS A 202 -2.29 -18.92 -30.41
N ASP A 203 -1.31 -19.08 -29.53
CA ASP A 203 -1.53 -19.41 -28.11
C ASP A 203 -2.22 -18.26 -27.34
N LEU A 204 -2.06 -17.01 -27.80
CA LEU A 204 -2.69 -15.85 -27.17
C LEU A 204 -4.09 -15.54 -27.73
N HIS A 205 -4.44 -16.08 -28.91
CA HIS A 205 -5.77 -15.93 -29.52
C HIS A 205 -6.90 -16.57 -28.68
N GLN A 206 -6.57 -17.41 -27.70
CA GLN A 206 -7.55 -17.99 -26.76
C GLN A 206 -7.77 -17.17 -25.49
N SER A 207 -7.02 -16.08 -25.27
CA SER A 207 -7.27 -15.21 -24.11
C SER A 207 -8.47 -14.31 -24.42
N LEU A 208 -9.55 -14.43 -23.64
CA LEU A 208 -10.67 -13.50 -23.71
C LEU A 208 -10.22 -12.17 -23.09
N ALA A 209 -10.31 -11.07 -23.84
CA ALA A 209 -10.16 -9.75 -23.27
C ALA A 209 -11.29 -9.50 -22.29
N ARG A 210 -10.94 -9.44 -20.99
CA ARG A 210 -11.92 -9.32 -19.92
C ARG A 210 -12.70 -8.03 -20.04
N LEU A 211 -12.02 -6.90 -20.19
CA LEU A 211 -12.67 -5.60 -20.30
C LEU A 211 -13.66 -5.52 -21.46
N GLU A 212 -13.30 -5.99 -22.66
CA GLU A 212 -14.21 -6.00 -23.82
C GLU A 212 -15.44 -6.89 -23.63
N THR A 213 -15.32 -7.96 -22.84
CA THR A 213 -16.44 -8.83 -22.49
C THR A 213 -17.34 -8.11 -21.49
N LEU A 214 -16.74 -7.58 -20.43
CA LEU A 214 -17.43 -6.92 -19.32
C LEU A 214 -18.20 -5.67 -19.76
N VAL A 215 -17.65 -4.85 -20.67
CA VAL A 215 -18.33 -3.62 -21.14
C VAL A 215 -19.53 -3.90 -22.06
N LYS A 216 -19.72 -5.14 -22.52
CA LYS A 216 -20.89 -5.55 -23.32
C LYS A 216 -22.03 -6.09 -22.45
N GLU A 217 -21.77 -6.33 -21.17
CA GLU A 217 -22.75 -6.78 -20.20
C GLU A 217 -23.40 -5.56 -19.51
N ASP A 218 -24.65 -5.69 -19.07
CA ASP A 218 -25.37 -4.64 -18.35
C ASP A 218 -24.96 -4.58 -16.86
N ASP A 219 -24.38 -5.65 -16.34
CA ASP A 219 -23.96 -5.77 -14.94
C ASP A 219 -22.69 -4.96 -14.68
N PRO A 220 -22.62 -4.23 -13.54
CA PRO A 220 -21.42 -3.49 -13.17
C PRO A 220 -20.28 -4.47 -12.82
N PHE A 221 -19.04 -4.10 -13.14
CA PHE A 221 -17.89 -4.95 -12.89
C PHE A 221 -16.80 -4.27 -12.06
N PHE A 222 -16.01 -5.10 -11.38
CA PHE A 222 -14.75 -4.76 -10.76
C PHE A 222 -13.66 -5.61 -11.39
N LEU A 223 -12.67 -4.99 -12.04
CA LEU A 223 -11.52 -5.66 -12.64
C LEU A 223 -10.24 -5.17 -11.99
N MET A 224 -9.53 -6.06 -11.29
CA MET A 224 -8.20 -5.78 -10.75
C MET A 224 -7.11 -6.29 -11.70
N ILE A 225 -6.20 -5.40 -12.09
CA ILE A 225 -5.09 -5.67 -13.01
C ILE A 225 -3.79 -5.47 -12.23
N ALA A 226 -3.06 -6.54 -11.97
CA ALA A 226 -1.92 -6.54 -11.07
C ALA A 226 -0.65 -7.10 -11.73
N PRO A 227 0.03 -6.36 -12.63
CA PRO A 227 1.32 -6.78 -13.14
C PRO A 227 2.37 -6.81 -12.01
N THR A 228 3.38 -7.66 -12.15
CA THR A 228 4.53 -7.70 -11.23
C THR A 228 5.56 -6.63 -11.58
N ALA A 229 5.60 -6.08 -12.80
CA ALA A 229 6.55 -5.02 -13.12
C ALA A 229 6.24 -3.72 -12.31
N PRO A 230 7.27 -2.96 -11.88
CA PRO A 230 8.71 -3.13 -12.09
C PRO A 230 9.48 -3.90 -10.99
N HIS A 231 8.85 -4.83 -10.27
CA HIS A 231 9.51 -5.62 -9.22
C HIS A 231 10.77 -6.34 -9.72
N VAL A 232 11.80 -6.45 -8.88
CA VAL A 232 13.05 -7.17 -9.20
C VAL A 232 12.80 -8.65 -9.48
N GLU A 233 13.61 -9.28 -10.35
CA GLU A 233 13.44 -10.73 -10.60
C GLU A 233 13.94 -11.57 -9.42
N ASN A 234 15.03 -11.10 -8.80
CA ASN A 234 15.62 -11.64 -7.58
C ASN A 234 16.52 -10.58 -6.92
N ILE A 235 17.28 -10.97 -5.87
CA ILE A 235 18.14 -10.06 -5.10
C ILE A 235 19.15 -9.30 -5.97
N VAL A 236 19.64 -9.92 -7.04
CA VAL A 236 20.75 -9.39 -7.84
C VAL A 236 20.32 -8.88 -9.21
N ASP A 237 19.21 -9.38 -9.73
CA ASP A 237 18.75 -9.08 -11.08
C ASP A 237 17.64 -8.01 -11.06
N PRO A 238 17.89 -6.84 -11.68
CA PRO A 238 16.90 -5.78 -11.79
C PRO A 238 15.71 -6.23 -12.66
N PRO A 239 14.57 -5.52 -12.61
CA PRO A 239 13.45 -5.80 -13.51
C PRO A 239 13.89 -5.78 -14.97
N THR A 240 13.50 -6.80 -15.74
CA THR A 240 13.75 -6.83 -17.18
C THR A 240 12.64 -6.07 -17.93
N PRO A 241 12.93 -4.91 -18.55
CA PRO A 241 11.92 -4.18 -19.30
C PRO A 241 11.52 -4.94 -20.58
N PRO A 242 10.31 -4.69 -21.12
CA PRO A 242 9.94 -5.16 -22.45
C PRO A 242 10.97 -4.77 -23.51
N ALA A 243 11.24 -5.66 -24.48
CA ALA A 243 12.32 -5.47 -25.44
C ALA A 243 12.25 -4.16 -26.25
N ARG A 244 11.03 -3.65 -26.48
CA ARG A 244 10.76 -2.36 -27.13
C ARG A 244 11.29 -1.13 -26.37
N TYR A 245 11.58 -1.27 -25.08
CA TYR A 245 12.09 -0.20 -24.22
C TYR A 245 13.58 -0.36 -23.88
N PHE A 246 14.25 -1.40 -24.40
CA PHE A 246 15.68 -1.55 -24.17
C PHE A 246 16.45 -0.35 -24.74
N GLY A 247 17.26 0.28 -23.89
CA GLY A 247 18.06 1.43 -24.27
C GLY A 247 17.27 2.74 -24.47
N SER A 248 15.99 2.80 -24.08
CA SER A 248 15.21 4.06 -24.18
C SER A 248 15.68 5.17 -23.24
N PHE A 249 16.40 4.83 -22.17
CA PHE A 249 16.83 5.77 -21.14
C PHE A 249 18.33 5.65 -20.82
N PRO A 250 19.24 5.79 -21.80
CA PRO A 250 20.67 5.48 -21.63
C PRO A 250 21.39 6.44 -20.68
N ASN A 251 20.86 7.66 -20.52
CA ASN A 251 21.44 8.74 -19.72
C ASN A 251 20.54 9.17 -18.55
N MET A 252 19.48 8.43 -18.26
CA MET A 252 18.59 8.77 -17.16
C MET A 252 19.22 8.29 -15.85
N THR A 253 19.27 9.18 -14.87
CA THR A 253 19.68 8.83 -13.50
C THR A 253 18.53 9.08 -12.56
N THR A 254 18.40 8.25 -11.53
CA THR A 254 17.45 8.49 -10.46
C THR A 254 17.76 9.81 -9.76
N PRO A 255 16.74 10.60 -9.37
CA PRO A 255 16.94 11.80 -8.57
C PRO A 255 17.75 11.51 -7.31
N ARG A 256 18.77 12.32 -7.05
CA ARG A 256 19.58 12.25 -5.81
C ARG A 256 19.13 13.35 -4.87
N THR A 257 18.25 13.00 -3.95
CA THR A 257 17.71 13.89 -2.91
C THR A 257 18.69 14.05 -1.74
N PRO A 258 18.49 15.00 -0.81
CA PRO A 258 19.37 15.18 0.36
C PRO A 258 19.53 13.94 1.26
N ASN A 259 18.53 13.05 1.32
CA ASN A 259 18.61 11.75 2.00
C ASN A 259 19.24 10.62 1.15
N TRP A 260 19.77 10.93 -0.04
CA TRP A 260 20.54 9.99 -0.84
C TRP A 260 21.96 9.85 -0.28
N ASN A 261 22.27 8.69 0.30
CA ASN A 261 23.59 8.37 0.85
C ASN A 261 24.17 9.47 1.77
N PRO A 262 23.42 9.91 2.81
CA PRO A 262 23.82 11.04 3.63
C PRO A 262 25.07 10.67 4.43
N LYS A 263 25.86 11.68 4.83
CA LYS A 263 27.09 11.48 5.63
C LYS A 263 26.79 10.74 6.93
N ASP A 264 27.79 10.01 7.44
CA ASP A 264 27.72 9.21 8.68
C ASP A 264 27.11 9.95 9.87
N ASP A 265 27.38 11.26 10.02
CA ASP A 265 26.85 12.03 11.15
C ASP A 265 25.32 12.17 11.12
N TYR A 266 24.72 12.18 9.93
CA TYR A 266 23.26 12.09 9.78
C TYR A 266 22.77 10.67 10.06
N GLN A 267 23.47 9.65 9.55
CA GLN A 267 23.08 8.25 9.72
C GLN A 267 23.10 7.81 11.19
N LYS A 268 24.08 8.27 11.98
CA LYS A 268 24.16 8.00 13.43
C LYS A 268 22.96 8.55 14.22
N SER A 269 22.22 9.52 13.68
CA SER A 269 20.99 10.05 14.28
C SER A 269 19.73 9.24 13.94
N LYS A 270 19.86 8.25 13.05
CA LYS A 270 18.78 7.36 12.61
C LYS A 270 18.62 6.14 13.52
N PRO A 271 17.49 5.43 13.44
CA PRO A 271 17.31 4.15 14.10
C PRO A 271 18.47 3.20 13.83
N SER A 272 18.73 2.33 14.79
CA SER A 272 19.92 1.49 14.86
C SER A 272 20.14 0.58 13.64
N TRP A 273 19.09 0.21 12.91
CA TRP A 273 19.23 -0.57 11.67
C TRP A 273 19.70 0.31 10.48
N VAL A 274 19.25 1.58 10.40
CA VAL A 274 19.69 2.54 9.36
C VAL A 274 21.07 3.08 9.68
N GLY A 275 21.32 3.46 10.94
CA GLY A 275 22.58 4.09 11.36
C GLY A 275 23.80 3.17 11.28
N LYS A 276 23.60 1.87 11.01
CA LYS A 276 24.64 0.87 10.80
C LYS A 276 24.83 0.48 9.32
N LEU A 277 24.04 1.06 8.41
CA LEU A 277 24.19 0.77 6.98
C LEU A 277 25.49 1.38 6.45
N PRO A 278 26.27 0.64 5.65
CA PRO A 278 27.44 1.21 4.99
C PRO A 278 27.02 2.23 3.93
N LEU A 279 27.83 3.28 3.74
CA LEU A 279 27.66 4.20 2.62
C LEU A 279 27.69 3.47 1.28
N MET A 280 26.82 3.88 0.36
CA MET A 280 26.82 3.39 -1.01
C MET A 280 28.10 3.84 -1.73
N ASN A 281 28.67 2.95 -2.56
CA ASN A 281 29.82 3.27 -3.41
C ASN A 281 29.38 4.07 -4.68
N GLN A 282 30.35 4.60 -5.43
CA GLN A 282 30.10 5.50 -6.58
C GLN A 282 29.23 4.89 -7.70
N THR A 283 29.20 3.57 -7.83
CA THR A 283 28.39 2.89 -8.86
C THR A 283 26.90 2.84 -8.53
N GLY A 284 26.48 3.26 -7.33
CA GLY A 284 25.07 3.19 -6.92
C GLY A 284 24.52 1.77 -6.93
N ARG A 285 25.38 0.74 -7.02
CA ARG A 285 25.04 -0.67 -6.78
C ARG A 285 25.03 -1.00 -5.29
N GLY A 286 24.94 0.03 -4.43
CA GLY A 286 24.38 -0.15 -3.11
C GLY A 286 22.88 -0.14 -3.30
N ASN A 287 22.21 -1.19 -2.84
CA ASN A 287 20.78 -1.37 -3.07
C ASN A 287 20.03 -0.12 -2.54
N THR A 288 19.48 0.67 -3.46
CA THR A 288 18.68 1.87 -3.17
C THR A 288 17.30 1.51 -2.64
N GLU A 289 16.89 0.29 -2.93
CA GLU A 289 15.90 -0.47 -2.18
C GLU A 289 16.68 -1.40 -1.26
N ILE A 290 16.32 -1.42 0.01
CA ILE A 290 16.87 -2.35 1.01
C ILE A 290 16.87 -3.75 0.38
N GLN A 291 17.95 -4.53 0.59
CA GLN A 291 17.94 -5.97 0.32
C GLN A 291 16.86 -6.63 1.18
N ALA A 292 15.61 -6.52 0.76
CA ALA A 292 14.62 -7.52 1.07
C ALA A 292 15.20 -8.78 0.44
N ALA A 293 15.64 -9.70 1.30
CA ALA A 293 15.77 -11.08 0.92
C ALA A 293 14.54 -11.48 0.10
N PRO A 294 14.66 -12.43 -0.85
CA PRO A 294 13.53 -12.90 -1.63
C PRO A 294 12.37 -13.08 -0.68
N GLU A 295 11.22 -12.49 -1.03
CA GLU A 295 9.97 -12.72 -0.33
C GLU A 295 9.59 -14.21 -0.53
N GLY A 296 10.31 -15.04 0.22
CA GLY A 296 10.77 -16.39 -0.08
C GLY A 296 11.89 -16.79 0.90
N ASP A 297 11.53 -16.93 2.17
CA ASP A 297 12.02 -17.96 3.10
C ASP A 297 13.47 -17.97 3.63
N ALA A 298 14.31 -16.97 3.42
CA ALA A 298 15.51 -16.80 4.28
C ALA A 298 16.06 -15.37 4.21
N GLY A 299 15.69 -14.53 5.18
CA GLY A 299 16.50 -13.37 5.51
C GLY A 299 17.93 -13.83 5.81
N GLN A 300 18.92 -13.35 5.04
CA GLN A 300 20.31 -13.44 5.45
C GLN A 300 20.42 -12.83 6.87
N PRO A 301 20.94 -13.57 7.87
CA PRO A 301 21.11 -13.04 9.22
C PRO A 301 22.08 -11.85 9.20
N GLY A 302 21.70 -10.72 9.79
CA GLY A 302 22.68 -9.77 10.35
C GLY A 302 22.55 -8.30 10.00
N LEU A 303 21.95 -7.91 8.87
CA LEU A 303 21.81 -6.49 8.50
C LEU A 303 20.41 -5.91 8.75
N PHE A 304 19.37 -6.76 8.72
CA PHE A 304 17.97 -6.31 8.64
C PHE A 304 17.07 -6.94 9.71
N SER A 305 17.67 -7.49 10.78
CA SER A 305 16.93 -7.94 11.96
C SER A 305 16.59 -6.76 12.86
N GLY A 306 15.36 -6.70 13.37
CA GLY A 306 14.96 -5.68 14.33
C GLY A 306 14.48 -4.38 13.72
N ASN A 307 13.84 -4.46 12.56
CA ASN A 307 13.24 -3.31 11.88
C ASN A 307 11.71 -3.28 12.02
N ASP A 308 11.14 -3.91 13.05
CA ASP A 308 9.71 -3.77 13.34
C ASP A 308 9.44 -2.41 13.98
N TYR A 309 8.42 -1.71 13.49
CA TYR A 309 8.06 -0.38 13.97
C TYR A 309 6.56 -0.11 13.87
N LYS A 310 6.13 0.92 14.60
CA LYS A 310 4.83 1.58 14.42
C LYS A 310 5.08 3.05 14.12
N THR A 311 4.37 3.58 13.13
CA THR A 311 4.51 4.96 12.66
C THR A 311 3.15 5.64 12.63
N MET A 312 3.14 6.92 13.01
CA MET A 312 2.00 7.83 12.84
C MET A 312 2.46 9.03 12.01
N ARG A 313 1.68 9.36 10.98
CA ARG A 313 1.86 10.59 10.20
C ARG A 313 0.60 11.44 10.32
N VAL A 314 0.76 12.70 10.69
CA VAL A 314 -0.33 13.68 10.77
C VAL A 314 -0.02 14.80 9.80
N VAL A 315 -0.90 14.99 8.81
CA VAL A 315 -0.76 16.02 7.78
C VAL A 315 -1.89 17.03 7.95
N SER A 316 -1.54 18.31 8.06
CA SER A 316 -2.48 19.43 8.05
C SER A 316 -2.04 20.50 7.04
N LYS A 317 -2.87 21.53 6.85
CA LYS A 317 -2.49 22.69 6.03
C LYS A 317 -1.32 23.48 6.60
N LYS A 318 -1.05 23.37 7.91
CA LYS A 318 -0.02 24.14 8.61
C LYS A 318 1.27 23.36 8.82
N SER A 319 1.18 22.05 9.06
CA SER A 319 2.34 21.22 9.38
C SER A 319 2.09 19.76 9.04
N SER A 320 3.17 19.04 8.81
CA SER A 320 3.18 17.59 8.62
C SER A 320 4.21 16.96 9.55
N TRP A 321 3.77 16.02 10.39
CA TRP A 321 4.62 15.36 11.38
C TRP A 321 4.64 13.87 11.17
N MET A 322 5.81 13.26 11.36
CA MET A 322 5.99 11.81 11.40
C MET A 322 6.62 11.42 12.73
N TYR A 323 6.06 10.40 13.37
CA TYR A 323 6.56 9.83 14.62
C TYR A 323 6.63 8.31 14.49
N SER A 324 7.77 7.72 14.84
CA SER A 324 8.00 6.28 14.75
C SER A 324 8.58 5.72 16.04
N ARG A 325 8.15 4.51 16.40
CA ARG A 325 8.68 3.73 17.52
C ARG A 325 9.07 2.34 17.03
N TRP A 326 10.33 1.99 17.28
CA TRP A 326 10.94 0.75 16.82
C TRP A 326 11.00 -0.29 17.94
N CYS A 327 11.06 -1.58 17.57
CA CYS A 327 11.26 -2.67 18.52
C CYS A 327 12.63 -2.66 19.22
N THR A 328 13.58 -1.90 18.68
CA THR A 328 14.88 -1.59 19.28
C THR A 328 14.82 -0.46 20.32
N HIS A 329 13.62 0.09 20.57
CA HIS A 329 13.36 1.29 21.38
C HIS A 329 13.87 2.60 20.79
N ASP A 330 14.38 2.58 19.55
CA ASP A 330 14.67 3.81 18.82
C ASP A 330 13.39 4.63 18.62
N THR A 331 13.53 5.95 18.62
CA THR A 331 12.42 6.90 18.40
C THR A 331 12.78 7.88 17.30
N GLU A 332 11.81 8.13 16.44
CA GLU A 332 11.94 9.16 15.42
C GLU A 332 10.81 10.16 15.51
N LEU A 333 11.16 11.42 15.31
CA LEU A 333 10.21 12.51 15.16
C LEU A 333 10.73 13.48 14.10
N TYR A 334 9.93 13.74 13.07
CA TYR A 334 10.27 14.66 11.99
C TYR A 334 9.13 15.64 11.73
N ASN A 335 9.48 16.92 11.58
CA ASN A 335 8.59 17.90 10.95
C ASN A 335 8.82 17.81 9.43
N THR A 336 8.03 17.00 8.76
CA THR A 336 8.17 16.72 7.31
C THR A 336 7.76 17.89 6.42
N THR A 337 7.20 18.97 6.97
CA THR A 337 7.04 20.24 6.25
C THR A 337 8.37 20.98 6.14
N GLU A 338 9.15 21.03 7.21
CA GLU A 338 10.45 21.72 7.26
C GLU A 338 11.61 20.83 6.79
N ASP A 339 11.49 19.52 7.02
CA ASP A 339 12.46 18.49 6.69
C ASP A 339 11.80 17.36 5.89
N PRO A 340 11.46 17.59 4.61
CA PRO A 340 10.76 16.60 3.77
C PRO A 340 11.59 15.35 3.46
N TYR A 341 12.90 15.38 3.75
CA TYR A 341 13.82 14.26 3.56
C TYR A 341 14.18 13.57 4.88
N GLU A 342 13.54 13.96 5.97
CA GLU A 342 13.66 13.34 7.29
C GLU A 342 15.13 13.20 7.71
N LEU A 343 15.95 14.24 7.53
CA LEU A 343 17.37 14.23 7.85
C LEU A 343 17.65 14.47 9.34
N THR A 344 16.85 15.30 10.01
CA THR A 344 17.09 15.74 11.39
C THR A 344 16.06 15.13 12.33
N ASN A 345 16.47 14.09 13.06
CA ASN A 345 15.59 13.44 14.03
C ASN A 345 15.43 14.32 15.29
N LEU A 346 14.19 14.74 15.56
CA LEU A 346 13.83 15.63 16.68
C LEU A 346 13.47 14.88 17.97
N ALA A 347 13.54 13.55 18.00
CA ALA A 347 13.11 12.73 19.15
C ALA A 347 13.84 13.07 20.46
N ASN A 348 15.10 13.53 20.38
CA ASN A 348 15.91 13.93 21.53
C ASN A 348 15.90 15.45 21.80
N SER A 349 15.02 16.20 21.12
CA SER A 349 14.93 17.65 21.31
C SER A 349 14.58 18.03 22.76
N THR A 350 15.25 19.06 23.28
CA THR A 350 14.95 19.64 24.58
C THR A 350 13.88 20.73 24.51
N ASP A 351 13.48 21.15 23.31
CA ASP A 351 12.47 22.17 23.09
C ASP A 351 11.10 21.72 23.64
N PRO A 352 10.49 22.48 24.57
CA PRO A 352 9.17 22.18 25.11
C PRO A 352 8.08 22.03 24.04
N ALA A 353 8.13 22.81 22.95
CA ALA A 353 7.15 22.72 21.87
C ALA A 353 7.29 21.41 21.08
N ILE A 354 8.52 20.94 20.84
CA ILE A 354 8.75 19.66 20.16
C ILE A 354 8.34 18.49 21.04
N LYS A 355 8.69 18.53 22.34
CA LYS A 355 8.24 17.51 23.31
C LYS A 355 6.72 17.43 23.37
N ARG A 356 6.05 18.59 23.33
CA ARG A 356 4.58 18.66 23.27
C ARG A 356 4.05 17.87 22.10
N VAL A 357 4.53 18.14 20.88
CA VAL A 357 4.14 17.40 19.67
C VAL A 357 4.38 15.91 19.84
N MET A 358 5.57 15.51 20.30
CA MET A 358 5.94 14.11 20.47
C MET A 358 4.96 13.34 21.36
N MET A 359 4.53 13.92 22.48
CA MET A 359 3.59 13.28 23.41
C MET A 359 2.22 13.03 22.77
N ARG A 360 1.73 13.96 21.94
CA ARG A 360 0.45 13.80 21.22
C ARG A 360 0.57 12.79 20.08
N MET A 361 1.68 12.81 19.36
CA MET A 361 1.97 11.82 18.33
C MET A 361 2.07 10.40 18.93
N ASN A 362 2.65 10.25 20.12
CA ASN A 362 2.66 8.97 20.85
C ASN A 362 1.24 8.52 21.23
N ALA A 363 0.40 9.41 21.77
CA ALA A 363 -0.98 9.07 22.11
C ALA A 363 -1.79 8.66 20.87
N LEU A 364 -1.62 9.37 19.75
CA LEU A 364 -2.20 8.98 18.47
C LEU A 364 -1.68 7.62 17.98
N LEU A 365 -0.39 7.35 18.13
CA LEU A 365 0.19 6.07 17.71
C LEU A 365 -0.36 4.89 18.55
N LEU A 366 -0.58 5.09 19.85
CA LEU A 366 -1.22 4.10 20.72
C LEU A 366 -2.65 3.78 20.28
N VAL A 367 -3.43 4.81 19.93
CA VAL A 367 -4.77 4.63 19.37
C VAL A 367 -4.66 3.93 18.01
N GLY A 368 -3.88 4.47 17.08
CA GLY A 368 -3.78 3.97 15.71
C GLY A 368 -3.33 2.51 15.62
N LYS A 369 -2.50 2.02 16.54
CA LYS A 369 -2.08 0.61 16.57
C LYS A 369 -3.14 -0.34 17.16
N SER A 370 -4.17 0.18 17.80
CA SER A 370 -5.18 -0.59 18.55
C SER A 370 -6.61 -0.29 18.12
N CYS A 371 -6.81 0.71 17.26
CA CYS A 371 -8.11 1.25 16.92
C CYS A 371 -8.99 0.22 16.21
N THR A 372 -10.28 0.47 16.25
CA THR A 372 -11.29 -0.35 15.62
C THR A 372 -12.43 0.56 15.15
N GLN A 373 -13.03 0.24 14.00
CA GLN A 373 -14.16 0.99 13.44
C GLN A 373 -13.88 2.52 13.37
N ASP A 374 -14.78 3.33 13.96
CA ASP A 374 -14.76 4.78 13.90
C ASP A 374 -13.56 5.40 14.64
N THR A 375 -12.96 4.71 15.63
CA THR A 375 -11.79 5.24 16.34
C THR A 375 -10.55 5.27 15.46
N CYS A 376 -10.46 4.41 14.43
CA CYS A 376 -9.41 4.49 13.42
C CYS A 376 -9.55 5.73 12.54
N CYS A 377 -10.77 6.14 12.23
CA CYS A 377 -11.05 7.33 11.42
C CYS A 377 -11.05 8.62 12.25
N LYS A 378 -11.34 8.53 13.55
CA LYS A 378 -11.46 9.66 14.47
C LYS A 378 -10.69 9.39 15.77
N PRO A 379 -9.35 9.24 15.71
CA PRO A 379 -8.55 8.84 16.87
C PRO A 379 -8.61 9.87 18.02
N TRP A 380 -8.87 11.14 17.71
CA TRP A 380 -9.04 12.18 18.72
C TRP A 380 -10.27 11.98 19.62
N SER A 381 -11.29 11.27 19.17
CA SER A 381 -12.51 11.02 19.95
C SER A 381 -12.26 10.31 21.29
N VAL A 382 -11.19 9.51 21.36
CA VAL A 382 -10.76 8.79 22.58
C VAL A 382 -9.55 9.43 23.27
N LEU A 383 -9.10 10.59 22.76
CA LEU A 383 -7.97 11.38 23.26
C LEU A 383 -8.41 12.76 23.76
N GLN A 384 -9.59 12.84 24.37
CA GLN A 384 -10.10 14.07 24.96
C GLN A 384 -9.52 14.29 26.36
N SER A 385 -8.80 15.39 26.54
CA SER A 385 -8.32 15.77 27.87
C SER A 385 -9.49 16.13 28.79
N PRO A 386 -9.46 15.77 30.08
CA PRO A 386 -10.45 16.24 31.07
C PRO A 386 -10.53 17.77 31.17
N ASN A 387 -9.47 18.48 30.78
CA ASN A 387 -9.41 19.95 30.75
C ASN A 387 -10.00 20.55 29.47
N ALA A 388 -10.49 19.73 28.53
CA ALA A 388 -11.15 20.19 27.31
C ALA A 388 -12.60 20.60 27.62
N SER A 389 -13.04 21.73 27.06
CA SER A 389 -14.44 22.14 27.15
C SER A 389 -15.28 21.33 26.17
N SER A 390 -16.51 20.97 26.56
CA SER A 390 -17.49 20.36 25.65
C SER A 390 -17.77 21.21 24.40
N ASP A 391 -17.60 22.54 24.51
CA ASP A 391 -17.83 23.47 23.41
C ASP A 391 -16.64 23.58 22.45
N LYS A 392 -15.48 23.02 22.83
CA LYS A 392 -14.24 23.04 22.04
C LYS A 392 -13.49 21.71 22.20
N PRO A 393 -14.00 20.61 21.60
CA PRO A 393 -13.33 19.32 21.63
C PRO A 393 -11.99 19.39 20.88
N VAL A 394 -11.07 18.50 21.25
CA VAL A 394 -9.82 18.32 20.52
C VAL A 394 -10.10 17.46 19.29
N GLU A 395 -9.96 18.00 18.08
CA GLU A 395 -10.24 17.25 16.85
C GLU A 395 -9.01 17.10 15.94
N THR A 396 -7.95 17.86 16.24
CA THR A 396 -6.72 17.87 15.46
C THR A 396 -5.49 17.91 16.35
N LEU A 397 -4.32 17.65 15.74
CA LEU A 397 -3.05 17.85 16.44
C LEU A 397 -2.92 19.30 16.91
N ASP A 398 -3.26 20.28 16.07
CA ASP A 398 -3.19 21.71 16.44
C ASP A 398 -4.01 22.02 17.70
N ASP A 399 -5.25 21.51 17.80
CA ASP A 399 -6.12 21.75 18.96
C ASP A 399 -5.51 21.18 20.25
N SER A 400 -4.80 20.05 20.14
CA SER A 400 -4.19 19.35 21.25
C SER A 400 -2.89 19.99 21.77
N LEU A 401 -2.33 20.98 21.05
CA LEU A 401 -1.07 21.67 21.41
C LEU A 401 -1.25 22.78 22.45
N ASP A 402 -2.45 23.01 22.99
CA ASP A 402 -2.63 23.89 24.15
C ASP A 402 -1.87 23.30 25.37
N PRO A 403 -0.99 24.08 26.03
CA PRO A 403 -0.22 23.62 27.19
C PRO A 403 -1.07 23.06 28.34
N LYS A 404 -2.33 23.48 28.48
CA LYS A 404 -3.22 22.95 29.53
C LYS A 404 -3.51 21.45 29.41
N TYR A 405 -3.21 20.85 28.25
CA TYR A 405 -3.34 19.42 28.00
C TYR A 405 -2.02 18.65 28.18
N ASP A 406 -0.91 19.32 28.51
CA ASP A 406 0.43 18.70 28.57
C ASP A 406 0.48 17.51 29.54
N GLU A 407 -0.03 17.67 30.76
CA GLU A 407 -0.05 16.59 31.76
C GLU A 407 -0.87 15.38 31.29
N TYR A 408 -2.00 15.61 30.62
CA TYR A 408 -2.85 14.55 30.11
C TYR A 408 -2.12 13.70 29.05
N TYR A 409 -1.55 14.34 28.03
CA TYR A 409 -0.83 13.61 26.98
C TYR A 409 0.50 13.02 27.48
N ALA A 410 1.09 13.56 28.55
CA ALA A 410 2.29 13.00 29.19
C ALA A 410 2.00 11.70 29.95
N SER A 411 0.76 11.52 30.40
CA SER A 411 0.35 10.36 31.18
C SER A 411 0.27 9.07 30.36
N PHE A 412 0.19 9.17 29.03
CA PHE A 412 0.10 8.01 28.16
C PHE A 412 1.41 7.23 28.15
N PRO A 413 1.35 5.88 28.27
CA PRO A 413 2.54 5.06 28.13
C PRO A 413 3.11 5.21 26.71
N GLN A 414 4.42 4.98 26.56
CA GLN A 414 5.00 4.93 25.22
C GLN A 414 4.56 3.66 24.49
N VAL A 415 4.40 3.77 23.18
CA VAL A 415 4.31 2.57 22.32
C VAL A 415 5.57 1.74 22.50
N ASN A 416 5.35 0.46 22.78
CA ASN A 416 6.40 -0.51 23.05
C ASN A 416 6.16 -1.80 22.25
N ILE A 417 7.26 -2.36 21.77
CA ILE A 417 7.33 -3.69 21.19
C ILE A 417 8.39 -4.41 22.02
N LYS A 418 8.02 -5.48 22.73
CA LYS A 418 8.90 -6.11 23.73
C LYS A 418 10.11 -6.77 23.07
N GLU A 419 9.90 -7.46 21.96
CA GLU A 419 10.93 -8.16 21.20
C GLU A 419 10.73 -7.92 19.70
N CYS A 420 11.82 -7.80 18.96
CA CYS A 420 11.79 -7.72 17.49
C CYS A 420 11.48 -9.11 16.90
N LEU A 421 10.21 -9.38 16.64
CA LEU A 421 9.73 -10.68 16.18
C LEU A 421 9.44 -10.67 14.68
N THR A 422 9.72 -11.78 14.01
CA THR A 422 9.35 -11.98 12.59
C THR A 422 7.84 -12.20 12.36
N LEU A 423 7.04 -12.06 13.41
CA LEU A 423 5.60 -12.23 13.44
C LEU A 423 4.97 -11.18 14.36
N LEU A 424 3.72 -10.83 14.06
CA LEU A 424 2.91 -10.01 14.95
C LEU A 424 2.40 -10.87 16.11
N GLU A 425 2.68 -10.46 17.34
CA GLU A 425 2.18 -11.11 18.56
C GLU A 425 1.53 -10.07 19.46
N THR A 426 0.30 -10.31 19.89
CA THR A 426 -0.47 -9.32 20.66
C THR A 426 0.12 -9.08 22.05
N SER A 427 0.64 -10.12 22.71
CA SER A 427 1.40 -10.00 23.96
C SER A 427 2.66 -9.14 23.81
N ASN A 428 3.25 -9.13 22.63
CA ASN A 428 4.50 -8.44 22.33
C ASN A 428 4.32 -6.93 22.09
N GLU A 429 3.12 -6.49 21.71
CA GLU A 429 2.82 -5.09 21.34
C GLU A 429 1.96 -4.31 22.35
N ARG A 430 1.86 -4.79 23.60
CA ARG A 430 1.25 -4.03 24.69
C ARG A 430 2.05 -2.74 24.98
N PRO A 431 1.41 -1.67 25.47
CA PRO A 431 0.00 -1.55 25.90
C PRO A 431 -0.96 -1.21 24.74
N TYR A 432 -2.24 -1.54 24.88
CA TYR A 432 -3.30 -1.16 23.93
C TYR A 432 -4.11 0.02 24.48
N TYR A 433 -4.62 0.86 23.58
CA TYR A 433 -5.44 2.02 23.94
C TYR A 433 -6.51 2.28 22.87
N PRO A 434 -7.78 2.53 23.24
CA PRO A 434 -8.32 2.59 24.61
C PRO A 434 -8.24 1.23 25.33
N PRO A 435 -8.36 1.18 26.68
CA PRO A 435 -8.45 -0.08 27.40
C PRO A 435 -9.50 -1.01 26.77
N ASP A 436 -9.24 -2.32 26.73
CA ASP A 436 -10.06 -3.34 26.06
C ASP A 436 -10.02 -3.37 24.51
N ALA A 437 -9.20 -2.52 23.87
CA ALA A 437 -8.96 -2.62 22.43
C ALA A 437 -8.44 -4.02 22.02
N GLU A 438 -7.68 -4.71 22.89
CA GLU A 438 -7.24 -6.09 22.65
C GLU A 438 -8.36 -7.13 22.59
N LYS A 439 -9.57 -6.78 23.03
CA LYS A 439 -10.76 -7.63 22.98
C LYS A 439 -11.65 -7.31 21.78
N GLY A 440 -11.22 -6.42 20.87
CA GLY A 440 -11.99 -5.99 19.70
C GLY A 440 -13.08 -4.97 20.01
N PHE A 441 -13.02 -4.31 21.18
CA PHE A 441 -13.95 -3.24 21.59
C PHE A 441 -13.41 -1.82 21.35
N GLY A 442 -12.30 -1.70 20.61
CA GLY A 442 -11.61 -0.44 20.32
C GLY A 442 -12.31 0.43 19.30
#